data_AF-A0A7X3QLF8-F1
#
_entry.id   AF-A0A7X3QLF8-F1
#
_cell.length_a   1.000
_cell.length_b   1.000
_cell.length_c   1.000
_cell.angle_alpha   90.00
_cell.angle_beta   90.00
_cell.angle_gamma   90.00
#
_symmetry.space_group_name_H-M   'P 1'
#
loop_
_entity.id
_entity.type
_entity.pdbx_description
1 polymer ?
#
loop_
_entity_poly.entity_id
_entity_poly.type
_entity_poly.pdbx_seq_one_letter_code
_entity_poly.pdbx_strand_id
1 'polypeptide(L)'
;MAHPQHIEWLLEGVESWNARRKKFLFRPDFRGADLYSAFRESNKIGGRREMPLSGVDLSEAILVKANLGFADLSGADFTFSDLTEAELYGAKLTKTSLQSADLTRANLSGAEPWKADLYFPLENSPKQYPEITEPISSTVDLLATIQKLASYYDSKIALYFRGESKCGWDLRPSVTRGNLAGSERGMLVDLMTRRPEEFNGMPSALAHWVLAQHHGLETRFLDITKNPLVALFHACNETEQKECKGCEERTQEKPDGRIHVFAVPSKLVKPFNSDAISIISNLARLYRRHQDLLLGKRQDWSGEEIYHEHEYLEPLRILYQLIRQEKPYFDERIDPKDLYRVFVVEPQQSSERIRAQAGAFLVSAFHERFERDEILKWNEGIPVYAHYNLTISGERKDTILRQLELLNVTRETLFPGLDSSAESVTTSYRARANG
;
A
#
# COMPACT_ATOMS: atom_id res chain seq x y z
N MET A 1 -12.06 35.82 -0.91
CA MET A 1 -11.05 36.86 -0.63
C MET A 1 -10.36 36.49 0.66
N ALA A 2 -9.04 36.62 0.69
CA ALA A 2 -8.21 36.31 1.85
C ALA A 2 -8.55 37.20 3.05
N HIS A 3 -8.28 36.72 4.26
CA HIS A 3 -8.46 37.50 5.48
C HIS A 3 -7.26 38.46 5.67
N PRO A 4 -7.43 39.79 5.60
CA PRO A 4 -6.32 40.75 5.55
C PRO A 4 -5.35 40.62 6.73
N GLN A 5 -5.90 40.37 7.93
CA GLN A 5 -5.12 40.22 9.15
C GLN A 5 -4.18 39.00 9.14
N HIS A 6 -4.55 37.93 8.42
CA HIS A 6 -3.70 36.75 8.31
C HIS A 6 -2.47 37.03 7.43
N ILE A 7 -2.61 37.88 6.41
CA ILE A 7 -1.50 38.32 5.56
C ILE A 7 -0.54 39.18 6.40
N GLU A 8 -1.08 40.15 7.16
CA GLU A 8 -0.26 40.98 8.06
C GLU A 8 0.53 40.15 9.08
N TRP A 9 -0.12 39.19 9.75
CA TRP A 9 0.56 38.31 10.70
C TRP A 9 1.62 37.43 10.07
N LEU A 10 1.43 37.00 8.82
CA LEU A 10 2.43 36.21 8.10
C LEU A 10 3.63 37.08 7.69
N LEU A 11 3.39 38.34 7.31
CA LEU A 11 4.43 39.32 6.97
C LEU A 11 5.29 39.76 8.16
N GLU A 12 4.79 39.62 9.39
CA GLU A 12 5.59 39.80 10.60
C GLU A 12 6.69 38.74 10.77
N GLY A 13 6.55 37.59 10.12
CA GLY A 13 7.54 36.51 10.07
C GLY A 13 7.02 35.17 10.58
N VAL A 14 7.68 34.09 10.15
CA VAL A 14 7.30 32.70 10.43
C VAL A 14 7.30 32.39 11.94
N GLU A 15 8.26 32.91 12.70
CA GLU A 15 8.32 32.69 14.16
C GLU A 15 7.09 33.27 14.87
N SER A 16 6.74 34.51 14.55
CA SER A 16 5.57 35.21 15.08
C SER A 16 4.27 34.52 14.66
N TRP A 17 4.19 34.05 13.42
CA TRP A 17 3.06 33.27 12.90
C TRP A 17 2.89 31.95 13.67
N ASN A 18 3.95 31.15 13.77
CA ASN A 18 3.92 29.86 14.45
C ASN A 18 3.63 30.01 15.96
N ALA A 19 4.12 31.07 16.61
CA ALA A 19 3.79 31.39 18.00
C ALA A 19 2.29 31.68 18.18
N ARG A 20 1.66 32.35 17.21
CA ARG A 20 0.19 32.58 17.21
C ARG A 20 -0.57 31.27 16.99
N ARG A 21 -0.13 30.43 16.06
CA ARG A 21 -0.72 29.10 15.82
C ARG A 21 -0.72 28.21 17.05
N LYS A 22 0.29 28.32 17.92
CA LYS A 22 0.36 27.61 19.20
C LYS A 22 -0.57 28.19 20.28
N LYS A 23 -0.89 29.48 20.22
CA LYS A 23 -1.63 30.20 21.27
C LYS A 23 -3.13 30.34 20.97
N PHE A 24 -3.50 30.39 19.69
CA PHE A 24 -4.86 30.64 19.25
C PHE A 24 -5.29 29.60 18.23
N LEU A 25 -6.48 29.04 18.41
CA LEU A 25 -7.10 28.16 17.43
C LEU A 25 -7.82 29.02 16.39
N PHE A 26 -7.22 29.18 15.22
CA PHE A 26 -7.84 29.82 14.07
C PHE A 26 -7.43 29.11 12.79
N ARG A 27 -8.34 29.09 11.80
CA ARG A 27 -8.07 28.51 10.49
C ARG A 27 -7.51 29.60 9.57
N PRO A 28 -6.29 29.47 9.03
CA PRO A 28 -5.75 30.47 8.12
C PRO A 28 -6.57 30.53 6.83
N ASP A 29 -6.77 31.74 6.31
CA ASP A 29 -7.53 31.99 5.07
C ASP A 29 -6.78 32.98 4.20
N PHE A 30 -6.22 32.43 3.12
CA PHE A 30 -5.40 33.09 2.12
C PHE A 30 -6.01 32.93 0.71
N ARG A 31 -7.33 32.70 0.60
CA ARG A 31 -8.00 32.48 -0.68
C ARG A 31 -7.77 33.61 -1.68
N GLY A 32 -7.11 33.30 -2.79
CA GLY A 32 -6.76 34.25 -3.83
C GLY A 32 -5.70 35.29 -3.42
N ALA A 33 -4.98 35.07 -2.32
CA ALA A 33 -3.95 35.99 -1.85
C ALA A 33 -2.72 35.93 -2.76
N ASP A 34 -2.21 37.09 -3.18
CA ASP A 34 -0.91 37.18 -3.83
C ASP A 34 0.20 37.40 -2.80
N LEU A 35 0.61 36.32 -2.11
CA LEU A 35 1.59 36.40 -1.03
C LEU A 35 2.99 36.74 -1.56
N TYR A 36 3.33 36.28 -2.76
CA TYR A 36 4.59 36.62 -3.41
C TYR A 36 4.75 38.14 -3.57
N SER A 37 3.75 38.82 -4.14
CA SER A 37 3.78 40.28 -4.29
C SER A 37 3.77 41.00 -2.94
N ALA A 38 2.99 40.51 -1.96
CA ALA A 38 2.94 41.09 -0.61
C ALA A 38 4.30 41.05 0.12
N PHE A 39 5.05 39.95 0.01
CA PHE A 39 6.39 39.85 0.59
C PHE A 39 7.43 40.71 -0.15
N ARG A 40 7.25 40.94 -1.46
CA ARG A 40 8.08 41.87 -2.24
C ARG A 40 7.84 43.32 -1.84
N GLU A 41 6.58 43.75 -1.76
CA GLU A 41 6.19 45.13 -1.43
C GLU A 41 6.58 45.53 -0.01
N SER A 42 6.49 44.59 0.94
CA SER A 42 6.93 44.79 2.33
C SER A 42 8.45 44.79 2.51
N ASN A 43 9.22 44.66 1.41
CA ASN A 43 10.68 44.57 1.40
C ASN A 43 11.24 43.43 2.29
N LYS A 44 10.44 42.39 2.54
CA LYS A 44 10.81 41.24 3.39
C LYS A 44 11.61 40.17 2.64
N ILE A 45 11.64 40.24 1.30
CA ILE A 45 12.47 39.37 0.47
C ILE A 45 13.94 39.82 0.44
N GLY A 46 14.25 41.09 0.75
CA GLY A 46 15.60 41.62 1.03
C GLY A 46 16.78 40.87 0.41
N GLY A 47 17.08 41.10 -0.88
CA GLY A 47 18.22 40.48 -1.59
C GLY A 47 18.18 38.95 -1.76
N ARG A 48 17.23 38.25 -1.14
CA ARG A 48 17.00 36.80 -1.30
C ARG A 48 16.29 36.56 -2.63
N ARG A 49 16.52 35.37 -3.20
CA ARG A 49 15.82 34.94 -4.42
C ARG A 49 14.40 34.43 -4.15
N GLU A 50 14.10 34.08 -2.89
CA GLU A 50 12.91 33.33 -2.50
C GLU A 50 12.19 33.97 -1.30
N MET A 51 10.87 33.75 -1.22
CA MET A 51 10.02 34.21 -0.10
C MET A 51 10.27 33.35 1.16
N PRO A 52 10.63 33.93 2.32
CA PRO A 52 11.18 33.16 3.45
C PRO A 52 10.08 32.54 4.34
N LEU A 53 9.53 31.41 3.92
CA LEU A 53 8.45 30.69 4.63
C LEU A 53 8.89 29.33 5.18
N SER A 54 10.20 29.10 5.34
CA SER A 54 10.70 27.83 5.85
C SER A 54 10.17 27.57 7.27
N GLY A 55 9.62 26.38 7.50
CA GLY A 55 9.06 25.95 8.79
C GLY A 55 7.69 26.53 9.12
N VAL A 56 6.98 27.18 8.19
CA VAL A 56 5.68 27.82 8.48
C VAL A 56 4.57 26.80 8.75
N ASP A 57 3.75 27.03 9.78
CA ASP A 57 2.55 26.23 10.07
C ASP A 57 1.30 26.80 9.35
N LEU A 58 1.06 26.28 8.16
CA LEU A 58 -0.13 26.51 7.33
C LEU A 58 -1.08 25.29 7.35
N SER A 59 -1.05 24.48 8.42
CA SER A 59 -2.00 23.38 8.57
C SER A 59 -3.44 23.91 8.61
N GLU A 60 -4.37 23.17 8.02
CA GLU A 60 -5.79 23.49 7.82
C GLU A 60 -6.07 24.78 7.01
N ALA A 61 -5.04 25.43 6.46
CA ALA A 61 -5.18 26.70 5.75
C ALA A 61 -6.03 26.57 4.48
N ILE A 62 -6.77 27.63 4.17
CA ILE A 62 -7.48 27.78 2.90
C ILE A 62 -6.64 28.64 1.97
N LEU A 63 -6.02 28.03 0.98
CA LEU A 63 -5.05 28.62 0.04
C LEU A 63 -5.52 28.51 -1.41
N VAL A 64 -6.83 28.31 -1.64
CA VAL A 64 -7.42 28.23 -2.97
C VAL A 64 -7.02 29.44 -3.80
N LYS A 65 -6.38 29.22 -4.95
CA LYS A 65 -5.85 30.28 -5.84
C LYS A 65 -4.82 31.22 -5.22
N ALA A 66 -4.18 30.84 -4.11
CA ALA A 66 -3.13 31.65 -3.50
C ALA A 66 -1.82 31.55 -4.31
N ASN A 67 -1.08 32.66 -4.39
CA ASN A 67 0.23 32.70 -5.02
C ASN A 67 1.36 32.59 -3.98
N LEU A 68 2.01 31.43 -3.98
CA LEU A 68 3.18 31.05 -3.18
C LEU A 68 4.40 30.79 -4.10
N GLY A 69 4.43 31.35 -5.31
CA GLY A 69 5.54 31.17 -6.25
C GLY A 69 6.88 31.61 -5.66
N PHE A 70 7.94 30.86 -5.98
CA PHE A 70 9.31 31.06 -5.47
C PHE A 70 9.41 31.14 -3.93
N ALA A 71 8.48 30.52 -3.20
CA ALA A 71 8.56 30.43 -1.75
C ALA A 71 9.59 29.39 -1.31
N ASP A 72 10.43 29.74 -0.34
CA ASP A 72 11.11 28.74 0.47
C ASP A 72 10.13 28.21 1.50
N LEU A 73 9.49 27.07 1.22
CA LEU A 73 8.54 26.38 2.09
C LEU A 73 9.22 25.22 2.82
N SER A 74 10.55 25.23 2.91
CA SER A 74 11.28 24.10 3.46
C SER A 74 10.88 23.83 4.92
N GLY A 75 10.41 22.64 5.26
CA GLY A 75 9.95 22.31 6.62
C GLY A 75 8.55 22.83 6.97
N ALA A 76 7.84 23.45 6.03
CA ALA A 76 6.50 23.98 6.27
C ALA A 76 5.45 22.87 6.47
N ASP A 77 4.39 23.16 7.21
CA ASP A 77 3.26 22.25 7.43
C ASP A 77 2.00 22.77 6.72
N PHE A 78 1.48 22.00 5.78
CA PHE A 78 0.23 22.24 5.04
C PHE A 78 -0.82 21.15 5.32
N THR A 79 -0.69 20.42 6.42
CA THR A 79 -1.57 19.29 6.75
C THR A 79 -3.04 19.72 6.77
N PHE A 80 -3.92 19.04 6.04
CA PHE A 80 -5.34 19.37 5.85
C PHE A 80 -5.65 20.72 5.18
N SER A 81 -4.67 21.35 4.53
CA SER A 81 -4.91 22.60 3.79
C SER A 81 -5.66 22.37 2.46
N ASP A 82 -6.29 23.42 1.95
CA ASP A 82 -6.90 23.45 0.62
C ASP A 82 -6.06 24.35 -0.29
N LEU A 83 -5.27 23.73 -1.17
CA LEU A 83 -4.38 24.37 -2.15
C LEU A 83 -4.96 24.29 -3.58
N THR A 84 -6.28 24.13 -3.72
CA THR A 84 -6.93 24.01 -5.02
C THR A 84 -6.61 25.21 -5.92
N GLU A 85 -6.09 24.97 -7.11
CA GLU A 85 -5.66 26.01 -8.07
C GLU A 85 -4.61 26.99 -7.49
N ALA A 86 -3.85 26.61 -6.46
CA ALA A 86 -2.77 27.44 -5.91
C ALA A 86 -1.53 27.46 -6.83
N GLU A 87 -0.82 28.59 -6.85
CA GLU A 87 0.40 28.79 -7.62
C GLU A 87 1.64 28.59 -6.74
N LEU A 88 2.38 27.50 -6.96
CA LEU A 88 3.58 27.08 -6.21
C LEU A 88 4.81 26.97 -7.13
N TYR A 89 4.78 27.60 -8.31
CA TYR A 89 5.85 27.49 -9.29
C TYR A 89 7.19 27.99 -8.72
N GLY A 90 8.26 27.23 -8.92
CA GLY A 90 9.60 27.58 -8.41
C GLY A 90 9.74 27.53 -6.88
N ALA A 91 8.74 27.05 -6.13
CA ALA A 91 8.83 26.95 -4.67
C ALA A 91 9.79 25.82 -4.22
N LYS A 92 10.54 26.04 -3.14
CA LYS A 92 11.29 24.97 -2.47
C LYS A 92 10.40 24.29 -1.45
N LEU A 93 10.15 23.00 -1.67
CA LEU A 93 9.26 22.23 -0.80
C LEU A 93 10.05 21.30 0.13
N THR A 94 11.35 21.52 0.32
CA THR A 94 12.23 20.61 1.09
C THR A 94 11.75 20.42 2.53
N LYS A 95 11.33 19.22 2.92
CA LYS A 95 10.76 18.86 4.22
C LYS A 95 9.35 19.35 4.51
N THR A 96 8.61 19.76 3.48
CA THR A 96 7.24 20.26 3.64
C THR A 96 6.24 19.12 3.87
N SER A 97 5.43 19.20 4.93
CA SER A 97 4.30 18.30 5.13
C SER A 97 3.10 18.76 4.29
N LEU A 98 2.59 17.90 3.42
CA LEU A 98 1.37 18.13 2.62
C LEU A 98 0.28 17.09 2.96
N GLN A 99 0.30 16.55 4.19
CA GLN A 99 -0.60 15.46 4.59
C GLN A 99 -2.08 15.88 4.45
N SER A 100 -2.85 15.16 3.63
CA SER A 100 -4.27 15.47 3.40
C SER A 100 -4.53 16.87 2.82
N ALA A 101 -3.52 17.53 2.23
CA ALA A 101 -3.73 18.77 1.50
C ALA A 101 -4.41 18.50 0.14
N ASP A 102 -5.37 19.34 -0.24
CA ASP A 102 -5.99 19.27 -1.58
C ASP A 102 -5.19 20.11 -2.58
N LEU A 103 -4.46 19.46 -3.49
CA LEU A 103 -3.63 20.10 -4.52
C LEU A 103 -4.32 20.09 -5.90
N THR A 104 -5.64 19.91 -5.95
CA THR A 104 -6.37 19.83 -7.23
C THR A 104 -6.06 21.04 -8.10
N ARG A 105 -5.46 20.80 -9.28
CA ARG A 105 -5.04 21.84 -10.24
C ARG A 105 -4.02 22.86 -9.70
N ALA A 106 -3.30 22.57 -8.63
CA ALA A 106 -2.20 23.42 -8.17
C ALA A 106 -1.04 23.40 -9.19
N ASN A 107 -0.43 24.56 -9.43
CA ASN A 107 0.71 24.69 -10.33
C ASN A 107 2.03 24.51 -9.55
N LEU A 108 2.71 23.40 -9.79
CA LEU A 108 3.99 23.05 -9.15
C LEU A 108 5.18 23.11 -10.13
N SER A 109 5.03 23.76 -11.29
CA SER A 109 6.07 23.79 -12.32
C SER A 109 7.37 24.38 -11.77
N GLY A 110 8.49 23.63 -11.88
CA GLY A 110 9.80 24.08 -11.41
C GLY A 110 9.94 24.19 -9.89
N ALA A 111 8.95 23.76 -9.10
CA ALA A 111 9.13 23.60 -7.66
C ALA A 111 10.19 22.53 -7.39
N GLU A 112 11.12 22.74 -6.45
CA GLU A 112 12.15 21.77 -6.06
C GLU A 112 11.55 20.79 -5.03
N PRO A 113 11.05 19.60 -5.45
CA PRO A 113 10.26 18.71 -4.59
C PRO A 113 11.15 17.65 -3.93
N TRP A 114 12.44 17.62 -4.25
CA TRP A 114 13.35 16.47 -4.09
C TRP A 114 13.94 16.32 -2.69
N LYS A 115 13.50 17.17 -1.75
CA LYS A 115 13.55 16.86 -0.33
C LYS A 115 12.23 17.13 0.37
N ALA A 116 11.12 17.39 -0.35
CA ALA A 116 9.81 17.53 0.25
C ALA A 116 9.45 16.23 0.93
N ASP A 117 9.54 16.27 2.25
CA ASP A 117 9.41 15.11 3.09
C ASP A 117 8.00 14.55 2.92
N LEU A 118 7.90 13.50 2.10
CA LEU A 118 7.12 12.33 2.48
C LEU A 118 7.79 11.57 3.64
N TYR A 119 8.88 12.09 4.19
CA TYR A 119 9.35 11.79 5.54
C TYR A 119 8.23 12.16 6.51
N PHE A 120 7.57 11.15 7.06
CA PHE A 120 7.02 11.29 8.39
C PHE A 120 8.22 11.43 9.31
N PRO A 121 8.47 12.59 9.97
CA PRO A 121 9.22 12.52 11.19
C PRO A 121 8.37 11.62 12.10
N LEU A 122 8.90 10.46 12.45
CA LEU A 122 8.55 9.79 13.71
C LEU A 122 8.94 10.67 14.93
N GLU A 123 9.43 11.89 14.70
CA GLU A 123 9.74 12.89 15.70
C GLU A 123 8.53 13.82 15.87
N ASN A 124 7.77 13.51 16.93
CA ASN A 124 6.61 14.22 17.49
C ASN A 124 5.22 13.69 17.10
N SER A 125 4.94 12.44 17.48
CA SER A 125 3.86 12.17 18.46
C SER A 125 3.87 10.69 18.88
N PRO A 126 4.14 10.38 20.16
CA PRO A 126 3.84 9.06 20.70
C PRO A 126 2.32 8.99 20.89
N LYS A 127 1.58 8.59 19.85
CA LYS A 127 0.60 7.56 20.13
C LYS A 127 1.41 6.28 20.14
N GLN A 128 1.81 5.88 21.34
CA GLN A 128 2.40 4.57 21.60
C GLN A 128 1.43 3.55 21.00
N TYR A 129 1.74 3.03 19.82
CA TYR A 129 0.96 1.96 19.21
C TYR A 129 0.89 0.83 20.23
N PRO A 130 -0.26 0.17 20.42
CA PRO A 130 -0.35 -0.87 21.42
C PRO A 130 0.65 -1.99 21.08
N GLU A 131 1.64 -2.21 21.96
CA GLU A 131 2.41 -3.44 21.92
C GLU A 131 1.47 -4.58 22.29
N ILE A 132 1.27 -5.50 21.35
CA ILE A 132 0.51 -6.71 21.58
C ILE A 132 1.52 -7.83 21.76
N THR A 133 1.78 -8.17 23.02
CA THR A 133 2.71 -9.22 23.40
C THR A 133 2.01 -10.51 23.81
N GLU A 134 0.72 -10.42 24.18
CA GLU A 134 -0.06 -11.57 24.60
C GLU A 134 -0.46 -12.45 23.40
N PRO A 135 -0.19 -13.77 23.45
CA PRO A 135 -0.64 -14.70 22.42
C PRO A 135 -2.16 -14.78 22.35
N ILE A 136 -2.68 -14.90 21.13
CA ILE A 136 -4.11 -15.12 20.90
C ILE A 136 -4.47 -16.54 21.32
N SER A 137 -5.38 -16.69 22.28
CA SER A 137 -5.78 -17.99 22.83
C SER A 137 -7.16 -18.47 22.36
N SER A 138 -7.97 -17.57 21.82
CA SER A 138 -9.33 -17.86 21.33
C SER A 138 -9.78 -16.95 20.18
N THR A 139 -10.87 -17.31 19.52
CA THR A 139 -11.57 -16.45 18.53
C THR A 139 -12.03 -15.13 19.13
N VAL A 140 -12.48 -15.14 20.40
CA VAL A 140 -12.93 -13.94 21.11
C VAL A 140 -11.76 -13.00 21.39
N ASP A 141 -10.61 -13.55 21.79
CA ASP A 141 -9.40 -12.76 22.07
C ASP A 141 -8.91 -12.05 20.81
N LEU A 142 -8.96 -12.74 19.66
CA LEU A 142 -8.61 -12.14 18.38
C LEU A 142 -9.52 -10.94 18.07
N LEU A 143 -10.83 -11.13 18.16
CA LEU A 143 -11.80 -10.08 17.85
C LEU A 143 -11.66 -8.88 18.80
N ALA A 144 -11.47 -9.14 20.10
CA ALA A 144 -11.22 -8.09 21.09
C ALA A 144 -9.93 -7.31 20.78
N THR A 145 -8.86 -8.02 20.41
CA THR A 145 -7.57 -7.43 20.03
C THR A 145 -7.70 -6.56 18.78
N ILE A 146 -8.42 -7.03 17.76
CA ILE A 146 -8.66 -6.28 16.52
C ILE A 146 -9.53 -5.07 16.79
N GLN A 147 -10.56 -5.18 17.62
CA GLN A 147 -11.41 -4.05 18.00
C GLN A 147 -10.59 -2.98 18.74
N LYS A 148 -9.70 -3.40 19.64
CA LYS A 148 -8.76 -2.52 20.31
C LYS A 148 -7.85 -1.83 19.29
N LEU A 149 -7.24 -2.57 18.36
CA LEU A 149 -6.40 -2.01 17.30
C LEU A 149 -7.16 -0.99 16.43
N ALA A 150 -8.37 -1.34 15.98
CA ALA A 150 -9.21 -0.49 15.15
C ALA A 150 -9.52 0.85 15.83
N SER A 151 -9.64 0.89 17.17
CA SER A 151 -9.89 2.14 17.92
C SER A 151 -8.75 3.16 17.84
N TYR A 152 -7.53 2.74 17.50
CA TYR A 152 -6.40 3.66 17.32
C TYR A 152 -6.37 4.33 15.94
N TYR A 153 -7.13 3.82 14.98
CA TYR A 153 -7.16 4.28 13.61
C TYR A 153 -8.44 5.04 13.28
N ASP A 154 -8.34 6.00 12.36
CA ASP A 154 -9.51 6.70 11.82
C ASP A 154 -10.19 5.89 10.72
N SER A 155 -11.30 6.40 10.17
CA SER A 155 -12.06 5.75 9.10
C SER A 155 -11.33 5.71 7.74
N LYS A 156 -10.11 6.26 7.63
CA LYS A 156 -9.30 6.29 6.41
C LYS A 156 -8.21 5.22 6.41
N ILE A 157 -8.23 4.31 7.38
CA ILE A 157 -7.39 3.12 7.46
C ILE A 157 -8.25 1.87 7.29
N ALA A 158 -7.82 0.98 6.40
CA ALA A 158 -8.38 -0.35 6.23
C ALA A 158 -7.45 -1.40 6.86
N LEU A 159 -8.04 -2.38 7.56
CA LEU A 159 -7.29 -3.49 8.14
C LEU A 159 -7.37 -4.71 7.22
N TYR A 160 -6.22 -5.34 7.01
CA TYR A 160 -6.09 -6.61 6.31
C TYR A 160 -5.28 -7.60 7.14
N PHE A 161 -5.49 -8.88 6.88
CA PHE A 161 -4.96 -9.95 7.69
C PHE A 161 -4.31 -11.03 6.83
N ARG A 162 -3.32 -11.72 7.38
CA ARG A 162 -2.75 -12.94 6.78
C ARG A 162 -2.38 -13.92 7.89
N GLY A 163 -2.83 -15.16 7.76
CA GLY A 163 -2.48 -16.25 8.67
C GLY A 163 -1.28 -17.04 8.18
N GLU A 164 -0.42 -17.43 9.10
CA GLU A 164 0.71 -18.33 8.87
C GLU A 164 0.68 -19.45 9.90
N SER A 165 0.66 -20.69 9.41
CA SER A 165 0.61 -21.87 10.28
C SER A 165 1.92 -22.13 11.04
N LYS A 166 3.02 -21.47 10.65
CA LYS A 166 4.34 -21.56 11.29
C LYS A 166 5.01 -20.18 11.34
N CYS A 167 5.42 -19.76 12.54
CA CYS A 167 6.23 -18.57 12.75
C CYS A 167 7.54 -18.59 11.95
N GLY A 168 7.95 -17.44 11.42
CA GLY A 168 9.19 -17.29 10.64
C GLY A 168 9.04 -17.66 9.17
N TRP A 169 7.80 -17.76 8.67
CA TRP A 169 7.55 -17.94 7.25
C TRP A 169 7.97 -16.69 6.46
N ASP A 170 8.41 -16.92 5.23
CA ASP A 170 8.87 -15.87 4.34
C ASP A 170 7.69 -15.15 3.70
N LEU A 171 7.43 -13.92 4.16
CA LEU A 171 6.33 -13.10 3.67
C LEU A 171 6.54 -12.51 2.27
N ARG A 172 7.70 -12.72 1.64
CA ARG A 172 7.91 -12.25 0.27
C ARG A 172 6.97 -12.99 -0.69
N PRO A 173 6.55 -12.41 -1.83
CA PRO A 173 5.72 -13.10 -2.81
C PRO A 173 6.39 -14.38 -3.31
N SER A 174 5.58 -15.39 -3.59
CA SER A 174 6.03 -16.74 -3.99
C SER A 174 7.14 -16.71 -5.06
N VAL A 175 6.97 -15.90 -6.10
CA VAL A 175 7.90 -15.79 -7.22
C VAL A 175 9.32 -15.33 -6.84
N THR A 176 9.45 -14.60 -5.74
CA THR A 176 10.74 -14.09 -5.23
C THR A 176 11.47 -15.12 -4.37
N ARG A 177 10.74 -16.08 -3.80
CA ARG A 177 11.31 -17.13 -2.94
C ARG A 177 12.08 -18.16 -3.78
N GLY A 178 11.55 -18.50 -4.95
CA GLY A 178 12.15 -19.47 -5.87
C GLY A 178 13.12 -18.90 -6.90
N ASN A 179 13.51 -17.62 -6.80
CA ASN A 179 14.28 -16.90 -7.83
C ASN A 179 13.63 -16.95 -9.23
N LEU A 180 12.30 -16.99 -9.27
CA LEU A 180 11.50 -17.04 -10.51
C LEU A 180 11.02 -15.66 -10.97
N ALA A 181 11.40 -14.58 -10.28
CA ALA A 181 10.96 -13.21 -10.58
C ALA A 181 11.23 -12.80 -12.04
N GLY A 182 12.35 -13.25 -12.62
CA GLY A 182 12.68 -13.01 -14.02
C GLY A 182 11.87 -13.83 -15.04
N SER A 183 11.12 -14.83 -14.59
CA SER A 183 10.42 -15.82 -15.41
C SER A 183 8.91 -15.62 -15.44
N GLU A 184 8.35 -14.63 -14.73
CA GLU A 184 6.90 -14.38 -14.64
C GLU A 184 6.22 -14.37 -16.00
N ARG A 185 6.69 -13.52 -16.92
CA ARG A 185 6.15 -13.44 -18.29
C ARG A 185 6.12 -14.81 -18.96
N GLY A 186 7.22 -15.55 -18.90
CA GLY A 186 7.34 -16.86 -19.53
C GLY A 186 6.36 -17.86 -18.93
N MET A 187 6.28 -17.91 -17.60
CA MET A 187 5.35 -18.78 -16.87
C MET A 187 3.89 -18.51 -17.24
N LEU A 188 3.48 -17.23 -17.31
CA LEU A 188 2.12 -16.87 -17.70
C LEU A 188 1.83 -17.23 -19.15
N VAL A 189 2.74 -16.90 -20.08
CA VAL A 189 2.56 -17.22 -21.51
C VAL A 189 2.45 -18.73 -21.73
N ASP A 190 3.30 -19.51 -21.06
CA ASP A 190 3.26 -20.97 -21.11
C ASP A 190 1.93 -21.52 -20.60
N LEU A 191 1.42 -20.97 -19.48
CA LEU A 191 0.13 -21.39 -18.92
C LEU A 191 -1.02 -21.05 -19.87
N MET A 192 -1.05 -19.84 -20.41
CA MET A 192 -2.03 -19.40 -21.41
C MET A 192 -1.98 -20.26 -22.68
N THR A 193 -0.79 -20.71 -23.10
CA THR A 193 -0.62 -21.59 -24.26
C THR A 193 -1.19 -22.98 -24.00
N ARG A 194 -1.06 -23.51 -22.78
CA ARG A 194 -1.57 -24.83 -22.41
C ARG A 194 -3.07 -24.84 -22.14
N ARG A 195 -3.65 -23.72 -21.67
CA ARG A 195 -5.05 -23.60 -21.26
C ARG A 195 -5.72 -22.33 -21.81
N PRO A 196 -5.71 -22.08 -23.13
CA PRO A 196 -6.18 -20.81 -23.70
C PRO A 196 -7.64 -20.50 -23.35
N GLU A 197 -8.50 -21.52 -23.30
CA GLU A 197 -9.92 -21.36 -23.00
C GLU A 197 -10.21 -20.77 -21.62
N GLU A 198 -9.33 -21.01 -20.63
CA GLU A 198 -9.50 -20.47 -19.29
C GLU A 198 -9.15 -18.97 -19.21
N PHE A 199 -8.33 -18.46 -20.13
CA PHE A 199 -7.93 -17.05 -20.18
C PHE A 199 -8.75 -16.23 -21.20
N ASN A 200 -9.45 -16.90 -22.12
CA ASN A 200 -10.27 -16.25 -23.13
C ASN A 200 -11.38 -15.39 -22.48
N GLY A 201 -11.51 -14.15 -22.94
CA GLY A 201 -12.55 -13.21 -22.46
C GLY A 201 -12.28 -12.59 -21.09
N MET A 202 -11.11 -12.82 -20.48
CA MET A 202 -10.73 -12.15 -19.24
C MET A 202 -10.51 -10.63 -19.45
N PRO A 203 -10.96 -9.79 -18.51
CA PRO A 203 -11.05 -8.35 -18.74
C PRO A 203 -9.72 -7.61 -18.54
N SER A 204 -8.72 -8.22 -17.89
CA SER A 204 -7.48 -7.55 -17.54
C SER A 204 -6.31 -8.50 -17.29
N ALA A 205 -5.09 -7.96 -17.34
CA ALA A 205 -3.87 -8.65 -16.96
C ALA A 205 -3.91 -9.13 -15.51
N LEU A 206 -4.49 -8.34 -14.60
CA LEU A 206 -4.69 -8.76 -13.21
C LEU A 206 -5.53 -10.05 -13.13
N ALA A 207 -6.62 -10.15 -13.90
CA ALA A 207 -7.47 -11.33 -13.90
C ALA A 207 -6.69 -12.59 -14.33
N HIS A 208 -5.83 -12.48 -15.36
CA HIS A 208 -4.95 -13.58 -15.76
C HIS A 208 -4.03 -14.03 -14.61
N TRP A 209 -3.41 -13.08 -13.90
CA TRP A 209 -2.51 -13.41 -12.79
C TRP A 209 -3.23 -14.01 -11.59
N VAL A 210 -4.40 -13.48 -11.24
CA VAL A 210 -5.23 -14.01 -10.14
C VAL A 210 -5.68 -15.44 -10.44
N LEU A 211 -6.11 -15.72 -11.68
CA LEU A 211 -6.42 -17.09 -12.11
C LEU A 211 -5.19 -17.99 -12.01
N ALA A 212 -4.06 -17.56 -12.55
CA ALA A 212 -2.84 -18.35 -12.54
C ALA A 212 -2.39 -18.71 -11.11
N GLN A 213 -2.43 -17.74 -10.19
CA GLN A 213 -2.11 -17.95 -8.78
C GLN A 213 -3.11 -18.87 -8.07
N HIS A 214 -4.40 -18.75 -8.40
CA HIS A 214 -5.42 -19.65 -7.86
C HIS A 214 -5.09 -21.12 -8.16
N HIS A 215 -4.52 -21.39 -9.34
CA HIS A 215 -4.04 -22.70 -9.77
C HIS A 215 -2.58 -23.00 -9.39
N GLY A 216 -1.98 -22.19 -8.52
CA GLY A 216 -0.68 -22.45 -7.91
C GLY A 216 0.53 -21.97 -8.70
N LEU A 217 0.36 -21.11 -9.72
CA LEU A 217 1.48 -20.43 -10.34
C LEU A 217 2.13 -19.47 -9.34
N GLU A 218 3.46 -19.45 -9.30
CA GLU A 218 4.18 -18.49 -8.45
C GLU A 218 4.12 -17.09 -9.07
N THR A 219 3.63 -16.12 -8.29
CA THR A 219 3.43 -14.73 -8.73
C THR A 219 3.98 -13.73 -7.71
N ARG A 220 4.02 -12.46 -8.12
CA ARG A 220 4.33 -11.30 -7.27
C ARG A 220 3.23 -10.85 -6.31
N PHE A 221 2.05 -11.45 -6.37
CA PHE A 221 0.98 -11.10 -5.45
C PHE A 221 1.11 -11.88 -4.15
N LEU A 222 0.80 -11.23 -3.04
CA LEU A 222 0.77 -11.85 -1.72
C LEU A 222 -0.66 -11.86 -1.21
N ASP A 223 -1.19 -13.06 -0.95
CA ASP A 223 -2.58 -13.23 -0.47
C ASP A 223 -2.79 -12.60 0.91
N ILE A 224 -3.82 -11.79 1.04
CA ILE A 224 -4.31 -11.23 2.29
C ILE A 224 -5.84 -11.33 2.32
N THR A 225 -6.45 -11.14 3.48
CA THR A 225 -7.91 -11.20 3.66
C THR A 225 -8.41 -10.02 4.47
N LYS A 226 -9.62 -9.56 4.19
CA LYS A 226 -10.34 -8.61 5.05
C LYS A 226 -10.96 -9.28 6.28
N ASN A 227 -11.10 -10.60 6.27
CA ASN A 227 -11.75 -11.34 7.34
C ASN A 227 -10.68 -11.92 8.30
N PRO A 228 -10.60 -11.42 9.55
CA PRO A 228 -9.59 -11.91 10.48
C PRO A 228 -9.79 -13.37 10.90
N LEU A 229 -11.01 -13.90 10.83
CA LEU A 229 -11.27 -15.32 11.13
C LEU A 229 -10.70 -16.24 10.05
N VAL A 230 -10.64 -15.77 8.80
CA VAL A 230 -9.96 -16.50 7.71
C VAL A 230 -8.46 -16.54 7.96
N ALA A 231 -7.86 -15.42 8.36
CA ALA A 231 -6.46 -15.41 8.76
C ALA A 231 -6.20 -16.31 9.98
N LEU A 232 -7.10 -16.33 10.97
CA LEU A 232 -7.00 -17.24 12.11
C LEU A 232 -7.04 -18.71 11.69
N PHE A 233 -7.94 -19.06 10.78
CA PHE A 233 -8.00 -20.41 10.21
C PHE A 233 -6.68 -20.81 9.57
N HIS A 234 -6.10 -19.98 8.70
CA HIS A 234 -4.80 -20.27 8.07
C HIS A 234 -3.65 -20.33 9.08
N ALA A 235 -3.71 -19.55 10.16
CA ALA A 235 -2.69 -19.59 11.21
C ALA A 235 -2.76 -20.84 12.10
N CYS A 236 -3.93 -21.48 12.19
CA CYS A 236 -4.13 -22.70 12.96
C CYS A 236 -4.08 -23.98 12.10
N ASN A 237 -4.36 -23.89 10.80
CA ASN A 237 -4.45 -25.04 9.91
C ASN A 237 -3.10 -25.35 9.23
N GLU A 238 -2.53 -26.52 9.51
CA GLU A 238 -1.19 -26.92 9.06
C GLU A 238 -1.14 -27.58 7.67
N THR A 239 -2.30 -27.78 7.03
CA THR A 239 -2.45 -28.63 5.83
C THR A 239 -1.93 -28.04 4.51
N GLU A 240 -1.35 -26.83 4.49
CA GLU A 240 -0.91 -26.17 3.25
C GLU A 240 0.60 -26.27 2.94
N GLN A 241 1.41 -26.95 3.78
CA GLN A 241 2.82 -27.15 3.46
C GLN A 241 2.99 -28.40 2.60
N LYS A 242 3.25 -28.19 1.30
CA LYS A 242 3.90 -29.17 0.43
C LYS A 242 5.11 -29.72 1.21
N GLU A 243 5.09 -31.02 1.47
CA GLU A 243 6.13 -31.74 2.20
C GLU A 243 7.52 -31.28 1.73
N CYS A 244 8.28 -30.65 2.63
CA CYS A 244 9.73 -30.60 2.48
C CYS A 244 10.21 -32.05 2.52
N LYS A 245 10.42 -32.64 1.34
CA LYS A 245 11.09 -33.94 1.22
C LYS A 245 12.48 -33.81 1.83
N GLY A 246 12.68 -34.37 3.02
CA GLY A 246 14.02 -34.54 3.61
C GLY A 246 14.20 -34.17 5.09
N CYS A 247 13.16 -33.82 5.84
CA CYS A 247 13.32 -33.58 7.28
C CYS A 247 12.43 -34.55 8.09
N GLU A 248 12.94 -35.76 8.29
CA GLU A 248 12.44 -36.69 9.29
C GLU A 248 12.89 -36.23 10.67
N GLU A 249 12.09 -35.38 11.32
CA GLU A 249 12.07 -35.22 12.77
C GLU A 249 10.73 -34.56 13.14
N ARG A 250 9.71 -35.38 13.39
CA ARG A 250 8.46 -34.92 13.97
C ARG A 250 8.70 -34.64 15.45
N THR A 251 9.00 -33.40 15.81
CA THR A 251 8.72 -32.95 17.18
C THR A 251 7.21 -33.05 17.41
N GLN A 252 6.80 -33.61 18.55
CA GLN A 252 5.39 -33.81 18.91
C GLN A 252 4.63 -32.49 19.15
N GLU A 253 5.33 -31.36 19.23
CA GLU A 253 4.75 -30.03 19.44
C GLU A 253 4.43 -29.35 18.11
N LYS A 254 3.18 -28.92 17.97
CA LYS A 254 2.72 -28.10 16.84
C LYS A 254 3.48 -26.76 16.86
N PRO A 255 4.04 -26.29 15.74
CA PRO A 255 4.74 -25.01 15.71
C PRO A 255 3.78 -23.86 16.00
N ASP A 256 4.26 -22.77 16.59
CA ASP A 256 3.44 -21.58 16.78
C ASP A 256 3.00 -20.98 15.44
N GLY A 257 1.73 -20.54 15.38
CA GLY A 257 1.16 -19.81 14.27
C GLY A 257 1.29 -18.29 14.45
N ARG A 258 1.01 -17.55 13.38
CA ARG A 258 1.06 -16.08 13.38
C ARG A 258 -0.06 -15.48 12.55
N ILE A 259 -0.63 -14.37 13.00
CA ILE A 259 -1.46 -13.49 12.17
C ILE A 259 -0.72 -12.17 11.97
N HIS A 260 -0.56 -11.80 10.71
CA HIS A 260 -0.10 -10.47 10.31
C HIS A 260 -1.31 -9.57 10.15
N VAL A 261 -1.28 -8.41 10.83
CA VAL A 261 -2.29 -7.36 10.67
C VAL A 261 -1.64 -6.20 9.92
N PHE A 262 -2.22 -5.82 8.78
CA PHE A 262 -1.79 -4.70 7.96
C PHE A 262 -2.79 -3.54 8.11
N ALA A 263 -2.36 -2.44 8.72
CA ALA A 263 -3.10 -1.19 8.69
C ALA A 263 -2.70 -0.36 7.47
N VAL A 264 -3.63 -0.20 6.52
CA VAL A 264 -3.36 0.35 5.19
C VAL A 264 -4.22 1.60 4.96
N PRO A 265 -3.63 2.75 4.62
CA PRO A 265 -4.40 3.93 4.22
C PRO A 265 -5.28 3.67 2.99
N SER A 266 -6.52 4.14 3.02
CA SER A 266 -7.51 3.90 1.95
C SER A 266 -7.02 4.35 0.58
N LYS A 267 -6.13 5.35 0.48
CA LYS A 267 -5.54 5.81 -0.79
C LYS A 267 -4.68 4.76 -1.52
N LEU A 268 -4.16 3.78 -0.77
CA LEU A 268 -3.33 2.67 -1.27
C LEU A 268 -4.12 1.38 -1.46
N VAL A 269 -5.38 1.38 -1.04
CA VAL A 269 -6.34 0.36 -1.42
C VAL A 269 -6.88 0.75 -2.78
N LYS A 270 -6.58 -0.07 -3.79
CA LYS A 270 -6.97 0.17 -5.18
C LYS A 270 -7.97 -0.90 -5.63
N PRO A 271 -9.05 -0.50 -6.34
CA PRO A 271 -9.89 -1.48 -7.01
C PRO A 271 -9.11 -2.16 -8.15
N PHE A 272 -9.55 -3.35 -8.54
CA PHE A 272 -8.95 -4.16 -9.61
C PHE A 272 -8.74 -3.43 -10.95
N ASN A 273 -9.54 -2.39 -11.23
CA ASN A 273 -9.52 -1.62 -12.47
C ASN A 273 -8.78 -0.27 -12.34
N SER A 274 -8.04 -0.02 -11.26
CA SER A 274 -7.22 1.19 -11.11
C SER A 274 -6.04 1.21 -12.08
N ASP A 275 -5.61 2.39 -12.51
CA ASP A 275 -4.49 2.56 -13.44
C ASP A 275 -3.16 2.04 -12.88
N ALA A 276 -2.84 2.36 -11.62
CA ALA A 276 -1.69 1.79 -10.92
C ALA A 276 -1.64 0.26 -10.99
N ILE A 277 -2.79 -0.41 -10.86
CA ILE A 277 -2.87 -1.88 -10.85
C ILE A 277 -2.74 -2.45 -12.25
N SER A 278 -3.32 -1.80 -13.26
CA SER A 278 -3.10 -2.12 -14.67
C SER A 278 -1.63 -1.99 -15.07
N ILE A 279 -0.96 -0.92 -14.61
CA ILE A 279 0.47 -0.69 -14.86
C ILE A 279 1.29 -1.84 -14.26
N ILE A 280 1.13 -2.12 -12.95
CA ILE A 280 1.91 -3.15 -12.26
C ILE A 280 1.65 -4.55 -12.84
N SER A 281 0.40 -4.88 -13.14
CA SER A 281 0.02 -6.20 -13.67
C SER A 281 0.56 -6.42 -15.09
N ASN A 282 0.59 -5.37 -15.93
CA ASN A 282 1.16 -5.46 -17.27
C ASN A 282 2.69 -5.33 -17.29
N LEU A 283 3.29 -4.67 -16.31
CA LEU A 283 4.75 -4.63 -16.12
C LEU A 283 5.31 -6.06 -15.97
N ALA A 284 4.63 -6.91 -15.20
CA ALA A 284 4.99 -8.33 -15.02
C ALA A 284 4.97 -9.14 -16.33
N ARG A 285 4.25 -8.64 -17.34
CA ARG A 285 4.18 -9.24 -18.68
C ARG A 285 5.29 -8.76 -19.59
N LEU A 286 6.11 -7.79 -19.22
CA LEU A 286 7.25 -7.36 -20.04
C LEU A 286 8.42 -8.35 -19.94
N TYR A 287 9.32 -8.32 -20.91
CA TYR A 287 10.60 -9.04 -20.82
C TYR A 287 11.42 -8.51 -19.65
N ARG A 288 12.19 -9.39 -18.99
CA ARG A 288 13.03 -9.03 -17.85
C ARG A 288 13.89 -7.80 -18.11
N ARG A 289 14.58 -7.75 -19.26
CA ARG A 289 15.39 -6.58 -19.67
C ARG A 289 14.60 -5.26 -19.68
N HIS A 290 13.32 -5.27 -20.07
CA HIS A 290 12.48 -4.07 -20.09
C HIS A 290 12.01 -3.70 -18.69
N GLN A 291 11.72 -4.70 -17.84
CA GLN A 291 11.43 -4.47 -16.44
C GLN A 291 12.66 -3.84 -15.76
N ASP A 292 13.85 -4.42 -15.93
CA ASP A 292 15.09 -3.92 -15.35
C ASP A 292 15.41 -2.48 -15.81
N LEU A 293 15.14 -2.12 -17.08
CA LEU A 293 15.30 -0.74 -17.56
C LEU A 293 14.32 0.23 -16.89
N LEU A 294 13.04 -0.13 -16.81
CA LEU A 294 12.01 0.71 -16.17
C LEU A 294 12.17 0.78 -14.64
N LEU A 295 12.87 -0.17 -14.04
CA LEU A 295 13.02 -0.30 -12.60
C LEU A 295 14.43 0.10 -12.11
N GLY A 296 15.42 0.23 -13.01
CA GLY A 296 16.84 0.29 -12.68
C GLY A 296 17.38 1.62 -12.14
N LYS A 297 16.75 2.77 -12.43
CA LYS A 297 17.15 4.07 -11.86
C LYS A 297 16.25 4.41 -10.67
N ARG A 298 16.79 4.27 -9.46
CA ARG A 298 15.99 4.15 -8.23
C ARG A 298 15.52 5.47 -7.58
N GLN A 299 16.04 6.66 -7.93
CA GLN A 299 15.88 7.82 -7.03
C GLN A 299 15.71 9.21 -7.65
N ASP A 300 15.95 9.42 -8.96
CA ASP A 300 16.12 10.80 -9.50
C ASP A 300 15.02 11.28 -10.46
N TRP A 301 13.94 10.51 -10.64
CA TRP A 301 12.96 10.80 -11.69
C TRP A 301 12.12 12.06 -11.42
N SER A 302 12.29 13.07 -12.27
CA SER A 302 11.44 14.28 -12.34
C SER A 302 10.08 14.04 -13.03
N GLY A 303 9.75 12.80 -13.41
CA GLY A 303 8.53 12.44 -14.13
C GLY A 303 8.58 12.74 -15.63
N GLU A 304 9.25 13.81 -16.06
CA GLU A 304 9.40 14.16 -17.49
C GLU A 304 10.53 13.37 -18.19
N GLU A 305 11.62 13.07 -17.48
CA GLU A 305 12.80 12.37 -18.05
C GLU A 305 12.48 11.03 -18.71
N ILE A 306 11.54 10.27 -18.15
CA ILE A 306 11.10 8.96 -18.65
C ILE A 306 10.52 9.05 -20.07
N TYR A 307 9.87 10.17 -20.40
CA TYR A 307 9.24 10.39 -21.71
C TYR A 307 10.20 10.94 -22.76
N HIS A 308 11.40 11.37 -22.36
CA HIS A 308 12.37 12.02 -23.23
C HIS A 308 13.64 11.19 -23.48
N GLU A 309 14.00 10.27 -22.57
CA GLU A 309 15.14 9.36 -22.76
C GLU A 309 14.80 8.20 -23.72
N HIS A 310 15.57 8.09 -24.82
CA HIS A 310 15.31 7.10 -25.89
C HIS A 310 15.34 5.64 -25.43
N GLU A 311 16.12 5.32 -24.38
CA GLU A 311 16.26 3.95 -23.86
C GLU A 311 14.95 3.43 -23.22
N TYR A 312 14.09 4.32 -22.71
CA TYR A 312 12.83 3.94 -22.07
C TYR A 312 11.64 3.91 -23.02
N LEU A 313 11.75 4.55 -24.20
CA LEU A 313 10.65 4.67 -25.15
C LEU A 313 10.11 3.30 -25.61
N GLU A 314 10.99 2.33 -25.88
CA GLU A 314 10.55 0.99 -26.30
C GLU A 314 9.81 0.24 -25.17
N PRO A 315 10.38 0.05 -23.96
CA PRO A 315 9.68 -0.55 -22.83
C PRO A 315 8.33 0.11 -22.52
N LEU A 316 8.27 1.45 -22.47
CA LEU A 316 7.06 2.21 -22.19
C LEU A 316 6.01 2.02 -23.28
N ARG A 317 6.41 2.11 -24.55
CA ARG A 317 5.49 1.91 -25.68
C ARG A 317 4.85 0.53 -25.63
N ILE A 318 5.62 -0.52 -25.33
CA ILE A 318 5.09 -1.88 -25.17
C ILE A 318 4.14 -1.95 -23.98
N LEU A 319 4.51 -1.35 -22.85
CA LEU A 319 3.65 -1.30 -21.66
C LEU A 319 2.31 -0.59 -21.95
N TYR A 320 2.35 0.57 -22.60
CA TYR A 320 1.14 1.30 -23.00
C TYR A 320 0.27 0.51 -23.96
N GLN A 321 0.88 -0.20 -24.92
CA GLN A 321 0.13 -1.08 -25.82
C GLN A 321 -0.57 -2.20 -25.05
N LEU A 322 0.10 -2.85 -24.09
CA LEU A 322 -0.50 -3.90 -23.26
C LEU A 322 -1.64 -3.35 -22.38
N ILE A 323 -1.45 -2.17 -21.78
CA ILE A 323 -2.50 -1.54 -20.97
C ILE A 323 -3.68 -1.12 -21.85
N ARG A 324 -3.45 -0.59 -23.05
CA ARG A 324 -4.52 -0.18 -23.97
C ARG A 324 -5.35 -1.32 -24.54
N GLN A 325 -4.82 -2.55 -24.52
CA GLN A 325 -5.61 -3.74 -24.85
C GLN A 325 -6.76 -3.96 -23.84
N GLU A 326 -6.55 -3.65 -22.56
CA GLU A 326 -7.59 -3.73 -21.53
C GLU A 326 -8.28 -2.38 -21.26
N LYS A 327 -7.61 -1.26 -21.50
CA LYS A 327 -8.08 0.11 -21.25
C LYS A 327 -7.77 1.03 -22.44
N PRO A 328 -8.61 1.05 -23.48
CA PRO A 328 -8.37 1.87 -24.67
C PRO A 328 -8.21 3.37 -24.39
N TYR A 329 -8.80 3.86 -23.30
CA TYR A 329 -8.77 5.25 -22.83
C TYR A 329 -7.58 5.58 -21.91
N PHE A 330 -6.66 4.64 -21.66
CA PHE A 330 -5.53 4.87 -20.77
C PHE A 330 -4.66 6.03 -21.27
N ASP A 331 -4.49 7.01 -20.39
CA ASP A 331 -3.62 8.16 -20.60
C ASP A 331 -2.16 7.72 -20.39
N GLU A 332 -1.25 8.12 -21.27
CA GLU A 332 0.17 7.73 -21.24
C GLU A 332 0.94 8.50 -20.15
N ARG A 333 0.36 8.57 -18.94
CA ARG A 333 0.91 9.26 -17.78
C ARG A 333 1.02 8.29 -16.62
N ILE A 334 2.19 7.69 -16.47
CA ILE A 334 2.59 6.90 -15.31
C ILE A 334 3.17 7.85 -14.27
N ASP A 335 2.61 7.89 -13.06
CA ASP A 335 3.29 8.43 -11.89
C ASP A 335 4.40 7.44 -11.51
N PRO A 336 5.68 7.79 -11.66
CA PRO A 336 6.74 6.84 -11.41
C PRO A 336 6.78 6.41 -9.94
N LYS A 337 6.25 7.22 -9.01
CA LYS A 337 6.12 6.87 -7.58
C LYS A 337 5.22 5.67 -7.36
N ASP A 338 4.21 5.46 -8.22
CA ASP A 338 3.31 4.32 -8.11
C ASP A 338 4.03 2.99 -8.39
N LEU A 339 5.11 2.99 -9.18
CA LEU A 339 5.91 1.78 -9.38
C LEU A 339 6.59 1.35 -8.08
N TYR A 340 6.98 2.29 -7.22
CA TYR A 340 7.69 2.01 -5.97
C TYR A 340 6.77 1.73 -4.78
N ARG A 341 5.44 1.85 -4.96
CA ARG A 341 4.45 1.64 -3.91
C ARG A 341 3.98 0.20 -3.86
N VAL A 342 3.80 -0.30 -2.64
CA VAL A 342 3.00 -1.52 -2.42
C VAL A 342 1.53 -1.12 -2.26
N PHE A 343 0.67 -1.65 -3.12
CA PHE A 343 -0.78 -1.45 -3.06
C PHE A 343 -1.49 -2.67 -2.50
N VAL A 344 -2.63 -2.42 -1.85
CA VAL A 344 -3.63 -3.47 -1.64
C VAL A 344 -4.60 -3.43 -2.82
N VAL A 345 -4.80 -4.58 -3.46
CA VAL A 345 -5.75 -4.75 -4.55
C VAL A 345 -6.93 -5.55 -4.07
N GLU A 346 -8.11 -4.99 -4.29
CA GLU A 346 -9.37 -5.71 -4.13
C GLU A 346 -9.77 -6.30 -5.48
N PRO A 347 -9.61 -7.63 -5.67
CA PRO A 347 -9.96 -8.25 -6.93
C PRO A 347 -11.47 -8.21 -7.18
N GLN A 348 -11.83 -8.33 -8.45
CA GLN A 348 -13.20 -8.65 -8.81
C GLN A 348 -13.60 -9.98 -8.15
N GLN A 349 -14.77 -9.99 -7.54
CA GLN A 349 -15.31 -11.13 -6.79
C GLN A 349 -15.88 -12.21 -7.74
N SER A 350 -15.10 -12.57 -8.75
CA SER A 350 -15.48 -13.45 -9.86
C SER A 350 -15.43 -14.93 -9.51
N SER A 351 -14.68 -15.33 -8.46
CA SER A 351 -14.60 -16.72 -8.01
C SER A 351 -15.24 -16.92 -6.64
N GLU A 352 -15.80 -18.12 -6.43
CA GLU A 352 -16.39 -18.52 -5.15
C GLU A 352 -15.36 -18.50 -4.02
N ARG A 353 -14.11 -18.91 -4.28
CA ARG A 353 -13.03 -18.88 -3.29
C ARG A 353 -12.67 -17.47 -2.84
N ILE A 354 -12.52 -16.51 -3.77
CA ILE A 354 -12.18 -15.12 -3.42
C ILE A 354 -13.30 -14.52 -2.55
N ARG A 355 -14.56 -14.80 -2.88
CA ARG A 355 -15.73 -14.37 -2.09
C ARG A 355 -15.73 -14.99 -0.69
N ALA A 356 -15.53 -16.31 -0.61
CA ALA A 356 -15.52 -17.05 0.64
C ALA A 356 -14.42 -16.58 1.60
N GLN A 357 -13.25 -16.24 1.07
CA GLN A 357 -12.09 -15.81 1.86
C GLN A 357 -12.05 -14.31 2.11
N ALA A 358 -12.96 -13.51 1.53
CA ALA A 358 -12.85 -12.05 1.47
C ALA A 358 -11.44 -11.61 1.01
N GLY A 359 -10.95 -12.25 -0.04
CA GLY A 359 -9.56 -12.19 -0.49
C GLY A 359 -9.19 -10.84 -1.10
N ALA A 360 -7.98 -10.39 -0.80
CA ALA A 360 -7.30 -9.25 -1.37
C ALA A 360 -5.82 -9.59 -1.58
N PHE A 361 -5.08 -8.72 -2.26
CA PHE A 361 -3.66 -8.97 -2.56
C PHE A 361 -2.79 -7.76 -2.23
N LEU A 362 -1.60 -8.00 -1.71
CA LEU A 362 -0.52 -7.02 -1.76
C LEU A 362 0.23 -7.18 -3.08
N VAL A 363 0.48 -6.07 -3.78
CA VAL A 363 1.20 -6.05 -5.05
C VAL A 363 2.19 -4.89 -5.11
N SER A 364 3.32 -5.11 -5.76
CA SER A 364 4.35 -4.11 -6.03
C SER A 364 4.92 -4.29 -7.43
N ALA A 365 5.42 -3.22 -8.04
CA ALA A 365 6.21 -3.33 -9.27
C ALA A 365 7.59 -3.96 -9.01
N PHE A 366 8.17 -3.66 -7.84
CA PHE A 366 9.50 -4.09 -7.41
C PHE A 366 9.45 -5.28 -6.47
N HIS A 367 10.09 -6.38 -6.87
CA HIS A 367 10.27 -7.56 -6.05
C HIS A 367 11.19 -7.32 -4.86
N GLU A 368 12.20 -6.47 -5.04
CA GLU A 368 13.22 -6.16 -4.03
C GLU A 368 12.67 -5.37 -2.84
N ARG A 369 11.46 -4.79 -2.95
CA ARG A 369 10.78 -4.20 -1.79
C ARG A 369 10.41 -5.24 -0.76
N PHE A 370 10.14 -6.47 -1.17
CA PHE A 370 9.91 -7.57 -0.25
C PHE A 370 11.26 -8.08 0.27
N GLU A 371 11.92 -7.31 1.13
CA GLU A 371 13.10 -7.77 1.86
C GLU A 371 12.67 -8.69 3.02
N ARG A 372 13.48 -9.72 3.28
CA ARG A 372 13.28 -10.62 4.41
C ARG A 372 13.40 -9.79 5.69
N ASP A 373 12.43 -9.90 6.58
CA ASP A 373 12.44 -9.32 7.93
C ASP A 373 12.11 -7.82 8.08
N GLU A 374 11.86 -7.07 7.00
CA GLU A 374 11.57 -5.62 7.09
C GLU A 374 10.34 -5.17 6.28
N ILE A 375 9.15 -5.70 6.63
CA ILE A 375 7.84 -5.26 6.08
C ILE A 375 7.65 -3.74 6.18
N LEU A 376 8.25 -3.12 7.19
CA LEU A 376 8.26 -1.68 7.43
C LEU A 376 9.11 -0.88 6.43
N LYS A 377 10.05 -1.52 5.71
CA LYS A 377 10.86 -0.91 4.65
C LYS A 377 10.34 -1.16 3.24
N TRP A 378 9.28 -1.95 3.10
CA TRP A 378 8.63 -2.20 1.80
C TRP A 378 8.14 -0.91 1.13
N ASN A 379 8.06 0.19 1.88
CA ASN A 379 7.75 1.54 1.43
C ASN A 379 8.59 2.60 2.17
N GLU A 380 9.92 2.48 2.24
CA GLU A 380 10.76 3.59 2.78
C GLU A 380 10.34 4.93 2.17
N GLY A 381 9.88 5.86 3.02
CA GLY A 381 9.38 7.18 2.62
C GLY A 381 7.90 7.27 2.20
N ILE A 382 7.09 6.21 2.32
CA ILE A 382 5.64 6.24 2.06
C ILE A 382 4.90 5.47 3.17
N PRO A 383 3.91 6.08 3.84
CA PRO A 383 3.28 5.52 5.03
C PRO A 383 2.40 4.34 4.65
N VAL A 384 2.93 3.15 4.83
CA VAL A 384 2.10 1.97 4.90
C VAL A 384 2.61 1.13 6.05
N TYR A 385 1.65 0.51 6.73
CA TYR A 385 1.87 -0.58 7.66
C TYR A 385 2.34 -0.14 9.06
N ALA A 386 1.39 0.23 9.91
CA ALA A 386 1.48 -0.42 11.21
C ALA A 386 1.24 -1.91 10.95
N HIS A 387 2.29 -2.70 11.12
CA HIS A 387 2.27 -4.14 10.96
C HIS A 387 2.35 -4.77 12.34
N TYR A 388 1.34 -5.56 12.69
CA TYR A 388 1.30 -6.29 13.96
C TYR A 388 1.46 -7.78 13.72
N ASN A 389 2.22 -8.42 14.60
CA ASN A 389 2.35 -9.87 14.65
C ASN A 389 1.59 -10.36 15.86
N LEU A 390 0.50 -11.09 15.63
CA LEU A 390 -0.25 -11.76 16.68
C LEU A 390 0.18 -13.23 16.71
N THR A 391 0.82 -13.65 17.78
CA THR A 391 1.29 -15.04 17.93
C THR A 391 0.16 -15.94 18.40
N ILE A 392 0.12 -17.18 17.89
CA ILE A 392 -0.79 -18.23 18.32
C ILE A 392 0.04 -19.40 18.78
N SER A 393 -0.10 -19.79 20.05
CA SER A 393 0.58 -20.97 20.57
C SER A 393 0.10 -22.24 19.86
N GLY A 394 1.04 -23.11 19.48
CA GLY A 394 0.75 -24.40 18.86
C GLY A 394 -0.28 -25.25 19.61
N GLU A 395 -0.26 -25.21 20.94
CA GLU A 395 -1.19 -25.94 21.83
C GLU A 395 -2.65 -25.47 21.69
N ARG A 396 -2.86 -24.21 21.30
CA ARG A 396 -4.20 -23.60 21.22
C ARG A 396 -4.88 -23.80 19.86
N LYS A 397 -4.13 -24.20 18.82
CA LYS A 397 -4.63 -24.31 17.44
C LYS A 397 -5.87 -25.19 17.33
N ASP A 398 -5.89 -26.37 17.93
CA ASP A 398 -7.03 -27.30 17.83
C ASP A 398 -8.28 -26.76 18.52
N THR A 399 -8.09 -26.05 19.64
CA THR A 399 -9.20 -25.40 20.36
C THR A 399 -9.79 -24.27 19.52
N ILE A 400 -8.93 -23.46 18.89
CA ILE A 400 -9.34 -22.37 18.01
C ILE A 400 -10.05 -22.90 16.76
N LEU A 401 -9.56 -23.99 16.15
CA LEU A 401 -10.21 -24.61 14.99
C LEU A 401 -11.64 -25.07 15.31
N ARG A 402 -11.86 -25.69 16.48
CA ARG A 402 -13.22 -26.06 16.93
C ARG A 402 -14.13 -24.85 17.14
N GLN A 403 -13.60 -23.72 17.63
CA GLN A 403 -14.36 -22.49 17.75
C GLN A 403 -14.72 -21.89 16.38
N LEU A 404 -13.79 -21.94 15.42
CA LEU A 404 -14.03 -21.51 14.05
C LEU A 404 -15.09 -22.38 13.35
N GLU A 405 -15.10 -23.69 13.60
CA GLU A 405 -16.15 -24.59 13.11
C GLU A 405 -17.54 -24.18 13.60
N LEU A 406 -17.69 -23.76 14.86
CA LEU A 406 -18.97 -23.24 15.39
C LEU A 406 -19.42 -21.95 14.69
N LEU A 407 -18.48 -21.17 14.16
CA LEU A 407 -18.73 -19.95 13.38
C LEU A 407 -18.86 -20.23 11.87
N ASN A 408 -18.91 -21.52 11.47
CA ASN A 408 -18.95 -21.96 10.09
C ASN A 408 -17.76 -21.45 9.24
N VAL A 409 -16.58 -21.34 9.87
CA VAL A 409 -15.31 -21.05 9.21
C VAL A 409 -14.51 -22.35 9.15
N THR A 410 -14.77 -23.14 8.11
CA THR A 410 -14.18 -24.47 7.90
C THR A 410 -13.42 -24.53 6.57
N ARG A 411 -12.67 -25.61 6.34
CA ARG A 411 -12.00 -25.85 5.05
C ARG A 411 -13.02 -25.86 3.90
N GLU A 412 -14.19 -26.46 4.10
CA GLU A 412 -15.25 -26.54 3.09
C GLU A 412 -15.80 -25.16 2.72
N THR A 413 -16.05 -24.31 3.73
CA THR A 413 -16.63 -22.99 3.50
C THR A 413 -15.62 -22.04 2.86
N LEU A 414 -14.33 -22.17 3.18
CA LEU A 414 -13.26 -21.31 2.67
C LEU A 414 -12.72 -21.75 1.30
N PHE A 415 -12.85 -23.03 0.97
CA PHE A 415 -12.48 -23.59 -0.31
C PHE A 415 -13.70 -24.30 -0.89
N PRO A 416 -14.66 -23.55 -1.46
CA PRO A 416 -15.83 -24.15 -2.09
C PRO A 416 -15.38 -24.89 -3.36
N GLY A 417 -15.36 -26.22 -3.28
CA GLY A 417 -14.91 -27.12 -4.34
C GLY A 417 -15.28 -28.55 -3.99
N LEU A 418 -15.58 -29.37 -5.01
CA LEU A 418 -15.98 -30.75 -4.76
C LEU A 418 -14.85 -31.54 -4.06
N ASP A 419 -13.59 -31.26 -4.43
CA ASP A 419 -12.43 -31.95 -3.88
C ASP A 419 -12.24 -31.67 -2.38
N SER A 420 -12.34 -30.40 -1.97
CA SER A 420 -12.23 -30.00 -0.56
C SER A 420 -13.42 -30.50 0.27
N SER A 421 -14.64 -30.48 -0.28
CA SER A 421 -15.81 -31.09 0.36
C SER A 421 -15.65 -32.60 0.52
N ALA A 422 -15.16 -33.31 -0.51
CA ALA A 422 -14.93 -34.75 -0.44
C ALA A 422 -13.84 -35.15 0.58
N GLU A 423 -12.75 -34.39 0.65
CA GLU A 423 -11.69 -34.56 1.66
C GLU A 423 -12.24 -34.42 3.09
N SER A 424 -13.05 -33.39 3.34
CA SER A 424 -13.63 -33.11 4.65
C SER A 424 -14.66 -34.17 5.06
N VAL A 425 -15.55 -34.57 4.14
CA VAL A 425 -16.49 -35.68 4.36
C VAL A 425 -15.72 -36.95 4.72
N THR A 426 -14.70 -37.31 3.95
CA THR A 426 -13.87 -38.50 4.21
C THR A 426 -13.22 -38.46 5.59
N THR A 427 -12.69 -37.29 5.98
CA THR A 427 -12.06 -37.08 7.29
C THR A 427 -13.08 -37.24 8.42
N SER A 428 -14.29 -36.69 8.29
CA SER A 428 -15.36 -36.83 9.28
C SER A 428 -15.80 -38.28 9.49
N TYR A 429 -15.90 -39.07 8.42
CA TYR A 429 -16.26 -40.49 8.50
C TYR A 429 -15.13 -41.35 9.07
N ARG A 430 -13.86 -41.04 8.77
CA ARG A 430 -12.70 -41.70 9.41
C ARG A 430 -12.67 -41.46 10.91
N ALA A 431 -12.97 -40.24 11.37
CA ALA A 431 -13.05 -39.93 12.79
C ALA A 431 -14.17 -40.72 13.50
N ARG A 432 -15.34 -40.87 12.87
CA ARG A 432 -16.47 -41.67 13.39
C ARG A 432 -16.22 -43.18 13.39
N ALA A 433 -15.33 -43.68 12.52
CA ALA A 433 -15.00 -45.11 12.45
C ALA A 433 -13.94 -45.53 13.49
N ASN A 434 -13.18 -44.58 14.02
CA ASN A 434 -12.06 -44.82 14.95
C ASN A 434 -12.39 -44.49 16.41
N GLY A 435 -13.57 -43.94 16.70
CA GLY A 435 -14.10 -43.70 18.05
C GLY A 435 -15.33 -44.55 18.29
#